data_AF-A0AAJ2A9Z7-F1
#
_entry.id   AF-A0AAJ2A9Z7-F1
#
_cell.length_a   1.000
_cell.length_b   1.000
_cell.length_c   1.000
_cell.angle_alpha   90.00
_cell.angle_beta   90.00
_cell.angle_gamma   90.00
#
_symmetry.space_group_name_H-M   'P 1'
#
loop_
_entity.id
_entity.type
_entity.pdbx_description
1 polymer ?
#
loop_
_entity_poly.entity_id
_entity_poly.type
_entity_poly.pdbx_seq_one_letter_code
_entity_poly.pdbx_strand_id
1 'polypeptide(L)'
;MPSQYARFLCFAVLCLALTFPFAVVNHTYPIPTFYAEYSALALYLALGATVALLVRVSEPKVPFASPVVALMPLAFGVLLVAQTVLLPIAQPSMNWLGGAFLLASFLAVHTGFGLVRAGLGEKTLRIGAAALMVGGLFAVFCQIVQLLHLEVKFTPFVVAYNVMIERRPFGNMAQANHLATVIAFALAGALYFVQARRLPLVLWLILSAIYSLGLALTVSRGPWLQTAVIVVAGFWMAFVLGRPVASEGFDGPGRRDTRAWIVPILLAIVFFAVNAAVRWANVRFDFGLAQSAAERMQEASQIAPRLALWKYGWTMFKTHPLLGVGWGEFPRYQFDLVRDLGGVEIANNAHDIFIDLLAKTGALGVAILVASVVFWLIRVLRAPQTPARIFGLSLLGVLMMHALVEYPQQYMFFLMPAMLVIGLLETRPLRLVPRPLSYGVYVVLVLGGLAALYPTLRDYNRAEVLYYGSRPAEQYRENPSFLFTAWGEYGAATLLPINAQNVEEKLAAHRKAIALLPGETVLRRYAVLQALAGQKAEALDTMARLKIFATQLHDWPKQLLAVYDLADEAGKPLASFKADLVKLYGVPLPNQEPSEDEEEE
;
A
#
# COMPACT_ATOMS: atom_id res chain seq x y z
N MET A 1 33.01 18.11 -15.69
CA MET A 1 33.34 16.92 -14.86
C MET A 1 32.39 16.72 -13.66
N PRO A 2 32.06 17.73 -12.82
CA PRO A 2 31.19 17.53 -11.64
C PRO A 2 29.78 17.03 -11.97
N SER A 3 29.23 17.48 -13.09
CA SER A 3 27.88 17.11 -13.55
C SER A 3 27.75 15.63 -13.97
N GLN A 4 28.83 14.98 -14.42
CA GLN A 4 28.79 13.56 -14.77
C GLN A 4 28.72 12.66 -13.53
N TYR A 5 29.51 12.96 -12.50
CA TYR A 5 29.45 12.25 -11.22
C TYR A 5 28.09 12.42 -10.55
N ALA A 6 27.53 13.64 -10.55
CA ALA A 6 26.19 13.88 -10.01
C ALA A 6 25.11 13.07 -10.75
N ARG A 7 25.20 12.95 -12.08
CA ARG A 7 24.28 12.11 -12.87
C ARG A 7 24.41 10.63 -12.54
N PHE A 8 25.64 10.12 -12.43
CA PHE A 8 25.89 8.72 -12.05
C PHE A 8 25.30 8.42 -10.68
N LEU A 9 25.56 9.28 -9.70
CA LEU A 9 25.03 9.16 -8.34
C LEU A 9 23.50 9.18 -8.32
N CYS A 10 22.85 10.09 -9.07
CA CYS A 10 21.39 10.11 -9.22
C CYS A 10 20.86 8.76 -9.72
N PHE A 11 21.47 8.18 -10.75
CA PHE A 11 21.01 6.91 -11.31
C PHE A 11 21.31 5.71 -10.41
N ALA A 12 22.43 5.70 -9.69
CA ALA A 12 22.72 4.67 -8.70
C ALA A 12 21.68 4.66 -7.58
N VAL A 13 21.37 5.84 -7.02
CA VAL A 13 20.35 5.97 -5.97
C VAL A 13 18.95 5.68 -6.51
N LEU A 14 18.64 6.07 -7.75
CA LEU A 14 17.37 5.70 -8.41
C LEU A 14 17.21 4.17 -8.51
N CYS A 15 18.26 3.45 -8.91
CA CYS A 15 18.22 2.00 -8.99
C CYS A 15 17.92 1.38 -7.61
N LEU A 16 18.60 1.85 -6.56
CA LEU A 16 18.33 1.39 -5.18
C LEU A 16 16.91 1.72 -4.73
N ALA A 17 16.43 2.94 -5.00
CA ALA A 17 15.08 3.39 -4.65
C ALA A 17 13.96 2.57 -5.33
N LEU A 18 14.25 1.95 -6.47
CA LEU A 18 13.31 1.13 -7.24
C LEU A 18 13.46 -0.38 -6.99
N THR A 19 14.42 -0.82 -6.17
CA THR A 19 14.66 -2.25 -5.89
C THR A 19 14.71 -2.58 -4.41
N PHE A 20 15.47 -1.82 -3.62
CA PHE A 20 15.77 -2.15 -2.24
C PHE A 20 14.53 -2.18 -1.32
N PRO A 21 13.56 -1.25 -1.40
CA PRO A 21 12.37 -1.31 -0.55
C PRO A 21 11.55 -2.60 -0.73
N PHE A 22 11.60 -3.22 -1.91
CA PHE A 22 10.89 -4.47 -2.20
C PHE A 22 11.66 -5.73 -1.76
N ALA A 23 12.91 -5.56 -1.30
CA ALA A 23 13.78 -6.63 -0.85
C ALA A 23 13.89 -6.71 0.68
N VAL A 24 13.35 -5.73 1.42
CA VAL A 24 13.41 -5.67 2.88
C VAL A 24 12.69 -6.87 3.49
N VAL A 25 13.39 -7.63 4.33
CA VAL A 25 12.86 -8.85 4.97
C VAL A 25 12.25 -8.62 6.34
N ASN A 26 12.50 -7.46 6.95
CA ASN A 26 12.13 -7.21 8.34
C ASN A 26 10.68 -6.75 8.42
N HIS A 27 9.80 -7.63 8.91
CA HIS A 27 8.38 -7.37 9.12
C HIS A 27 8.05 -7.48 10.60
N THR A 28 7.92 -6.35 11.28
CA THR A 28 7.67 -6.29 12.73
C THR A 28 6.38 -5.56 13.05
N TYR A 29 5.75 -5.91 14.17
CA TYR A 29 4.64 -5.14 14.72
C TYR A 29 5.14 -3.85 15.39
N PRO A 30 4.33 -2.77 15.42
CA PRO A 30 2.92 -2.71 15.04
C PRO A 30 2.62 -2.48 13.55
N ILE A 31 3.63 -2.15 12.73
CA ILE A 31 3.45 -1.88 11.29
C ILE A 31 4.38 -2.80 10.50
N PRO A 32 3.89 -3.97 10.02
CA PRO A 32 4.72 -4.97 9.34
C PRO A 32 5.50 -4.45 8.12
N THR A 33 5.06 -3.35 7.53
CA THR A 33 5.70 -2.73 6.36
C THR A 33 6.67 -1.60 6.71
N PHE A 34 6.81 -1.22 7.98
CA PHE A 34 7.52 0.00 8.38
C PHE A 34 8.94 0.10 7.81
N TYR A 35 9.75 -0.96 7.92
CA TYR A 35 11.15 -0.89 7.46
C TYR A 35 11.26 -0.79 5.94
N ALA A 36 10.35 -1.42 5.19
CA ALA A 36 10.26 -1.27 3.75
C ALA A 36 9.89 0.18 3.38
N GLU A 37 8.90 0.75 4.06
CA GLU A 37 8.44 2.13 3.83
C GLU A 37 9.47 3.18 4.24
N TYR A 38 10.13 2.98 5.38
CA TYR A 38 11.22 3.81 5.86
C TYR A 38 12.41 3.79 4.89
N SER A 39 12.76 2.61 4.35
CA SER A 39 13.82 2.50 3.34
C SER A 39 13.45 3.22 2.05
N ALA A 40 12.17 3.16 1.62
CA ALA A 40 11.68 3.94 0.49
C ALA A 40 11.80 5.44 0.76
N LEU A 41 11.32 5.94 1.90
CA LEU A 41 11.45 7.35 2.26
C LEU A 41 12.91 7.80 2.24
N ALA A 42 13.81 7.05 2.87
CA ALA A 42 15.24 7.36 2.93
C ALA A 42 15.87 7.42 1.52
N LEU A 43 15.58 6.45 0.66
CA LEU A 43 16.14 6.38 -0.69
C LEU A 43 15.58 7.46 -1.63
N TYR A 44 14.31 7.85 -1.48
CA TYR A 44 13.73 8.95 -2.26
C TYR A 44 14.19 10.33 -1.77
N LEU A 45 14.45 10.49 -0.48
CA LEU A 45 15.12 11.68 0.07
C LEU A 45 16.57 11.77 -0.42
N ALA A 46 17.30 10.66 -0.41
CA ALA A 46 18.64 10.58 -0.98
C ALA A 46 18.64 10.91 -2.48
N LEU A 47 17.70 10.33 -3.25
CA LEU A 47 17.51 10.69 -4.66
C LEU A 47 17.23 12.18 -4.81
N GLY A 48 16.38 12.75 -3.96
CA GLY A 48 16.09 14.17 -3.92
C GLY A 48 17.33 15.02 -3.71
N ALA A 49 18.20 14.64 -2.76
CA ALA A 49 19.48 15.29 -2.49
C ALA A 49 20.44 15.21 -3.68
N THR A 50 20.52 14.06 -4.35
CA THR A 50 21.34 13.93 -5.56
C THR A 50 20.84 14.80 -6.70
N VAL A 51 19.52 14.95 -6.86
CA VAL A 51 18.93 15.87 -7.84
C VAL A 51 19.15 17.34 -7.47
N ALA A 52 19.09 17.69 -6.19
CA ALA A 52 19.44 19.04 -5.72
C ALA A 52 20.90 19.37 -6.08
N LEU A 53 21.83 18.45 -5.78
CA LEU A 53 23.23 18.58 -6.16
C LEU A 53 23.39 18.69 -7.68
N LEU A 54 22.71 17.83 -8.45
CA LEU A 54 22.74 17.85 -9.91
C LEU A 54 22.32 19.22 -10.46
N VAL A 55 21.22 19.79 -9.96
CA VAL A 55 20.72 21.12 -10.36
C VAL A 55 21.77 22.20 -10.06
N ARG A 56 22.46 22.09 -8.92
CA ARG A 56 23.46 23.06 -8.48
C ARG A 56 24.76 23.05 -9.29
N VAL A 57 25.20 21.87 -9.75
CA VAL A 57 26.51 21.66 -10.41
C VAL A 57 26.44 21.47 -11.93
N SER A 58 25.23 21.44 -12.49
CA SER A 58 25.04 21.27 -13.93
C SER A 58 25.33 22.55 -14.71
N GLU A 59 26.04 22.38 -15.82
CA GLU A 59 26.28 23.39 -16.84
C GLU A 59 25.78 22.87 -18.20
N PRO A 60 24.90 23.60 -18.92
CA PRO A 60 24.25 24.85 -18.50
C PRO A 60 23.31 24.65 -17.29
N LYS A 61 22.99 25.76 -16.59
CA LYS A 61 22.16 25.73 -15.37
C LYS A 61 20.81 25.09 -15.66
N VAL A 62 20.42 24.14 -14.81
CA VAL A 62 19.10 23.49 -14.90
C VAL A 62 18.01 24.49 -14.54
N PRO A 63 17.00 24.73 -15.40
CA PRO A 63 15.92 25.67 -15.12
C PRO A 63 14.86 24.99 -14.23
N PHE A 64 15.24 24.69 -12.98
CA PHE A 64 14.38 24.07 -11.96
C PHE A 64 13.14 24.94 -11.71
N ALA A 65 11.98 24.29 -11.52
CA ALA A 65 10.71 24.95 -11.27
C ALA A 65 9.75 23.97 -10.60
N SER A 66 8.75 24.49 -9.90
CA SER A 66 7.69 23.65 -9.35
C SER A 66 6.77 23.11 -10.47
N PRO A 67 6.46 21.81 -10.51
CA PRO A 67 5.47 21.24 -11.41
C PRO A 67 4.04 21.60 -11.00
N VAL A 68 3.12 21.80 -11.96
CA VAL A 68 1.71 22.11 -11.63
C VAL A 68 1.05 20.98 -10.84
N VAL A 69 1.32 19.71 -11.18
CA VAL A 69 0.74 18.57 -10.46
C VAL A 69 1.19 18.45 -9.00
N ALA A 70 2.26 19.12 -8.57
CA ALA A 70 2.63 19.14 -7.16
C ALA A 70 1.65 19.93 -6.27
N LEU A 71 0.74 20.72 -6.84
CA LEU A 71 -0.37 21.31 -6.09
C LEU A 71 -1.31 20.24 -5.53
N MET A 72 -1.40 19.07 -6.16
CA MET A 72 -2.27 17.97 -5.71
C MET A 72 -1.86 17.44 -4.32
N PRO A 73 -0.66 16.90 -4.10
CA PRO A 73 -0.27 16.41 -2.77
C PRO A 73 -0.23 17.53 -1.74
N LEU A 74 0.10 18.78 -2.15
CA LEU A 74 0.08 19.93 -1.24
C LEU A 74 -1.35 20.25 -0.77
N ALA A 75 -2.31 20.40 -1.69
CA ALA A 75 -3.70 20.71 -1.35
C ALA A 75 -4.34 19.59 -0.52
N PHE A 76 -4.06 18.32 -0.87
CA PHE A 76 -4.54 17.18 -0.10
C PHE A 76 -3.90 17.11 1.29
N GLY A 77 -2.61 17.44 1.42
CA GLY A 77 -1.92 17.52 2.71
C GLY A 77 -2.49 18.61 3.61
N VAL A 78 -2.77 19.79 3.04
CA VAL A 78 -3.46 20.88 3.75
C VAL A 78 -4.84 20.43 4.23
N LEU A 79 -5.61 19.69 3.42
CA LEU A 79 -6.89 19.14 3.84
C LEU A 79 -6.74 18.20 5.05
N LEU A 80 -5.78 17.26 5.03
CA LEU A 80 -5.57 16.33 6.15
C LEU A 80 -5.18 17.03 7.44
N VAL A 81 -4.33 18.07 7.36
CA VAL A 81 -3.96 18.88 8.52
C VAL A 81 -5.14 19.74 8.99
N ALA A 82 -5.93 20.29 8.08
CA ALA A 82 -7.12 21.06 8.45
C ALA A 82 -8.15 20.19 9.19
N GLN A 83 -8.32 18.92 8.80
CA GLN A 83 -9.21 17.99 9.51
C GLN A 83 -8.88 17.85 11.00
N THR A 84 -7.60 17.93 11.41
CA THR A 84 -7.23 17.80 12.84
C THR A 84 -7.67 18.98 13.71
N VAL A 85 -8.06 20.09 13.07
CA VAL A 85 -8.59 21.28 13.75
C VAL A 85 -10.10 21.39 13.55
N LEU A 86 -10.60 20.99 12.39
CA LEU A 86 -12.00 21.15 11.98
C LEU A 86 -12.92 20.00 12.42
N LEU A 87 -12.38 18.81 12.70
CA LEU A 87 -13.14 17.61 13.04
C LEU A 87 -12.73 17.06 14.41
N PRO A 88 -13.64 16.36 15.13
CA PRO A 88 -13.34 15.69 16.40
C PRO A 88 -12.58 14.37 16.17
N ILE A 89 -11.34 14.47 15.70
CA ILE A 89 -10.45 13.34 15.38
C ILE A 89 -9.94 12.70 16.68
N ALA A 90 -10.15 11.39 16.85
CA ALA A 90 -9.65 10.63 18.00
C ALA A 90 -8.14 10.38 17.92
N GLN A 91 -7.59 10.21 16.72
CA GLN A 91 -6.15 9.95 16.49
C GLN A 91 -5.52 10.94 15.49
N PRO A 92 -5.24 12.20 15.87
CA PRO A 92 -4.66 13.22 14.98
C PRO A 92 -3.30 12.82 14.37
N SER A 93 -2.55 11.94 15.04
CA SER A 93 -1.27 11.40 14.55
C SER A 93 -1.41 10.72 13.18
N MET A 94 -2.54 10.06 12.91
CA MET A 94 -2.82 9.43 11.60
C MET A 94 -2.92 10.46 10.47
N ASN A 95 -3.55 11.61 10.74
CA ASN A 95 -3.65 12.71 9.78
C ASN A 95 -2.28 13.35 9.51
N TRP A 96 -1.47 13.54 10.56
CA TRP A 96 -0.12 14.08 10.41
C TRP A 96 0.80 13.15 9.63
N LEU A 97 0.71 11.83 9.88
CA LEU A 97 1.44 10.84 9.10
C LEU A 97 0.99 10.84 7.63
N GLY A 98 -0.31 10.93 7.36
CA GLY A 98 -0.83 11.14 6.00
C GLY A 98 -0.28 12.41 5.35
N GLY A 99 -0.22 13.52 6.11
CA GLY A 99 0.42 14.77 5.68
C GLY A 99 1.90 14.62 5.35
N ALA A 100 2.64 13.84 6.14
CA ALA A 100 4.05 13.54 5.89
C ALA A 100 4.24 12.70 4.60
N PHE A 101 3.38 11.72 4.34
CA PHE A 101 3.37 10.95 3.09
C PHE A 101 3.12 11.85 1.87
N LEU A 102 2.23 12.83 2.01
CA LEU A 102 1.94 13.79 0.96
C LEU A 102 3.06 14.82 0.76
N LEU A 103 3.79 15.17 1.82
CA LEU A 103 4.99 16.00 1.71
C LEU A 103 6.12 15.24 1.00
N ALA A 104 6.32 13.96 1.32
CA ALA A 104 7.23 13.08 0.59
C ALA A 104 6.81 12.91 -0.89
N SER A 105 5.51 12.80 -1.16
CA SER A 105 4.95 12.79 -2.52
C SER A 105 5.24 14.07 -3.28
N PHE A 106 5.04 15.23 -2.65
CA PHE A 106 5.37 16.54 -3.20
C PHE A 106 6.85 16.62 -3.60
N LEU A 107 7.74 16.12 -2.74
CA LEU A 107 9.17 16.01 -3.02
C LEU A 107 9.43 15.07 -4.21
N ALA A 108 8.85 13.87 -4.23
CA ALA A 108 9.05 12.89 -5.31
C ALA A 108 8.60 13.44 -6.69
N VAL A 109 7.47 14.16 -6.74
CA VAL A 109 7.02 14.85 -7.96
C VAL A 109 8.04 15.91 -8.40
N HIS A 110 8.58 16.71 -7.46
CA HIS A 110 9.62 17.70 -7.77
C HIS A 110 10.92 17.05 -8.24
N THR A 111 11.33 15.94 -7.64
CA THR A 111 12.51 15.15 -8.03
C THR A 111 12.36 14.66 -9.48
N GLY A 112 11.21 14.07 -9.81
CA GLY A 112 10.91 13.59 -11.16
C GLY A 112 10.91 14.71 -12.19
N PHE A 113 10.24 15.82 -11.89
CA PHE A 113 10.21 16.98 -12.77
C PHE A 113 11.59 17.64 -12.90
N GLY A 114 12.37 17.71 -11.81
CA GLY A 114 13.75 18.20 -11.81
C GLY A 114 14.65 17.43 -12.78
N LEU A 115 14.51 16.10 -12.83
CA LEU A 115 15.20 15.25 -13.81
C LEU A 115 14.79 15.56 -15.25
N VAL A 116 13.50 15.83 -15.51
CA VAL A 116 13.02 16.29 -16.83
C VAL A 116 13.64 17.64 -17.20
N ARG A 117 13.65 18.60 -16.28
CA ARG A 117 14.25 19.93 -16.49
C ARG A 117 15.76 19.86 -16.72
N ALA A 118 16.42 18.84 -16.19
CA ALA A 118 17.83 18.54 -16.46
C ALA A 118 18.08 17.78 -17.79
N GLY A 119 17.03 17.51 -18.58
CA GLY A 119 17.13 16.78 -19.85
C GLY A 119 17.33 15.27 -19.67
N LEU A 120 17.01 14.71 -18.51
CA LEU A 120 17.27 13.30 -18.17
C LEU A 120 16.01 12.43 -18.15
N GLY A 121 14.81 12.98 -18.42
CA GLY A 121 13.53 12.28 -18.26
C GLY A 121 13.46 10.88 -18.88
N GLU A 122 13.74 10.75 -20.18
CA GLU A 122 13.72 9.43 -20.84
C GLU A 122 14.82 8.49 -20.35
N LYS A 123 16.00 9.03 -20.04
CA LYS A 123 17.11 8.25 -19.50
C LYS A 123 16.77 7.69 -18.12
N THR A 124 16.10 8.49 -17.27
CA THR A 124 15.58 8.07 -15.96
C THR A 124 14.58 6.93 -16.12
N LEU A 125 13.58 7.07 -16.99
CA LEU A 125 12.58 6.02 -17.24
C LEU A 125 13.24 4.73 -17.75
N ARG A 126 14.23 4.83 -18.64
CA ARG A 126 14.97 3.68 -19.16
C ARG A 126 15.81 2.97 -18.09
N ILE A 127 16.53 3.73 -17.26
CA ILE A 127 17.32 3.15 -16.16
C ILE A 127 16.38 2.55 -15.10
N GLY A 128 15.29 3.23 -14.79
CA GLY A 128 14.25 2.73 -13.89
C GLY A 128 13.63 1.42 -14.37
N ALA A 129 13.33 1.30 -15.67
CA ALA A 129 12.87 0.04 -16.26
C ALA A 129 13.88 -1.11 -16.07
N ALA A 130 15.19 -0.85 -16.26
CA ALA A 130 16.21 -1.87 -16.01
C ALA A 130 16.31 -2.25 -14.52
N ALA A 131 16.22 -1.26 -13.62
CA ALA A 131 16.21 -1.51 -12.17
C ALA A 131 15.00 -2.36 -11.76
N LEU A 132 13.80 -2.02 -12.25
CA LEU A 132 12.57 -2.78 -11.99
C LEU A 132 12.65 -4.21 -12.54
N MET A 133 13.28 -4.43 -13.70
CA MET A 133 13.54 -5.78 -14.21
C MET A 133 14.44 -6.60 -13.26
N VAL A 134 15.54 -6.01 -12.77
CA VAL A 134 16.42 -6.68 -11.80
C VAL A 134 15.69 -6.95 -10.49
N GLY A 135 14.93 -5.98 -9.98
CA GLY A 135 14.11 -6.15 -8.78
C GLY A 135 13.05 -7.24 -8.93
N GLY A 136 12.37 -7.30 -10.08
CA GLY A 136 11.39 -8.33 -10.39
C GLY A 136 12.01 -9.73 -10.47
N LEU A 137 13.21 -9.87 -11.04
CA LEU A 137 13.93 -11.15 -11.05
C LEU A 137 14.27 -11.61 -9.62
N PHE A 138 14.75 -10.69 -8.78
CA PHE A 138 15.01 -10.99 -7.37
C PHE A 138 13.73 -11.38 -6.63
N ALA A 139 12.62 -10.67 -6.90
CA ALA A 139 11.33 -10.96 -6.29
C ALA A 139 10.79 -12.36 -6.66
N VAL A 140 10.89 -12.75 -7.94
CA VAL A 140 10.54 -14.12 -8.39
C VAL A 140 11.51 -15.14 -7.79
N PHE A 141 12.80 -14.83 -7.67
CA PHE A 141 13.77 -15.70 -6.99
C PHE A 141 13.36 -15.97 -5.53
N CYS A 142 13.04 -14.94 -4.74
CA CYS A 142 12.55 -15.10 -3.37
C CYS A 142 11.27 -15.95 -3.32
N GLN A 143 10.37 -15.75 -4.27
CA GLN A 143 9.12 -16.52 -4.37
C GLN A 143 9.37 -18.00 -4.67
N ILE A 144 10.34 -18.33 -5.52
CA ILE A 144 10.73 -19.72 -5.80
C ILE A 144 11.41 -20.36 -4.60
N VAL A 145 12.23 -19.61 -3.86
CA VAL A 145 12.80 -20.08 -2.59
C VAL A 145 11.69 -20.47 -1.61
N GLN A 146 10.63 -19.67 -1.51
CA GLN A 146 9.46 -19.97 -0.66
C GLN A 146 8.63 -21.15 -1.18
N LEU A 147 8.42 -21.22 -2.50
CA LEU A 147 7.71 -22.34 -3.13
C LEU A 147 8.40 -23.69 -2.82
N LEU A 148 9.72 -23.70 -2.72
CA LEU A 148 10.53 -24.87 -2.43
C LEU A 148 10.89 -25.04 -0.94
N HIS A 149 10.43 -24.15 -0.06
CA HIS A 149 10.78 -24.12 1.36
C HIS A 149 12.31 -24.14 1.62
N LEU A 150 13.05 -23.33 0.87
CA LEU A 150 14.51 -23.22 0.94
C LEU A 150 15.00 -22.00 1.72
N GLU A 151 14.12 -21.28 2.42
CA GLU A 151 14.38 -19.99 3.07
C GLU A 151 15.57 -20.08 4.03
N VAL A 152 15.69 -21.18 4.79
CA VAL A 152 16.80 -21.43 5.71
C VAL A 152 18.17 -21.33 5.03
N LYS A 153 18.28 -21.74 3.76
CA LYS A 153 19.54 -21.67 2.99
C LYS A 153 19.89 -20.25 2.55
N PHE A 154 18.89 -19.37 2.51
CA PHE A 154 19.01 -17.99 2.01
C PHE A 154 18.81 -16.94 3.10
N THR A 155 18.64 -17.34 4.37
CA THR A 155 18.62 -16.43 5.51
C THR A 155 19.92 -15.60 5.57
N PRO A 156 19.87 -14.27 5.78
CA PRO A 156 18.70 -13.44 6.12
C PRO A 156 18.07 -12.72 4.90
N PHE A 157 18.28 -13.20 3.67
CA PHE A 157 17.89 -12.50 2.44
C PHE A 157 16.48 -12.83 1.92
N VAL A 158 15.85 -13.88 2.42
CA VAL A 158 14.48 -14.28 2.04
C VAL A 158 13.60 -14.36 3.29
N VAL A 159 12.42 -13.75 3.23
CA VAL A 159 11.42 -13.83 4.30
C VAL A 159 10.95 -15.26 4.48
N ALA A 160 10.91 -15.72 5.74
CA ALA A 160 10.40 -17.04 6.09
C ALA A 160 8.92 -17.19 5.69
N TYR A 161 8.59 -18.33 5.11
CA TYR A 161 7.24 -18.64 4.65
C TYR A 161 6.76 -19.94 5.31
N ASN A 162 5.92 -19.78 6.34
CA ASN A 162 5.48 -20.87 7.22
C ASN A 162 4.08 -21.41 6.87
N VAL A 163 3.63 -21.22 5.62
CA VAL A 163 2.29 -21.64 5.17
C VAL A 163 2.41 -22.94 4.37
N MET A 164 1.68 -23.97 4.80
CA MET A 164 1.76 -25.33 4.23
C MET A 164 0.56 -25.71 3.34
N ILE A 165 -0.60 -25.10 3.56
CA ILE A 165 -1.85 -25.34 2.83
C ILE A 165 -2.32 -24.02 2.21
N GLU A 166 -3.05 -24.08 1.09
CA GLU A 166 -3.51 -22.91 0.35
C GLU A 166 -2.40 -21.88 0.07
N ARG A 167 -1.27 -22.38 -0.40
CA ARG A 167 -0.03 -21.63 -0.47
C ARG A 167 -0.14 -20.49 -1.48
N ARG A 168 0.34 -19.30 -1.07
CA ARG A 168 0.44 -18.10 -1.90
C ARG A 168 1.80 -17.42 -1.66
N PRO A 169 2.88 -17.95 -2.25
CA PRO A 169 4.23 -17.38 -2.10
C PRO A 169 4.27 -15.88 -2.42
N PHE A 170 4.81 -15.09 -1.50
CA PHE A 170 4.73 -13.63 -1.51
C PHE A 170 6.09 -12.91 -1.58
N GLY A 171 7.19 -13.68 -1.72
CA GLY A 171 8.56 -13.15 -1.79
C GLY A 171 8.93 -12.38 -0.52
N ASN A 172 9.73 -11.31 -0.65
CA ASN A 172 10.06 -10.45 0.49
C ASN A 172 9.00 -9.38 0.77
N MET A 173 7.90 -9.32 0.03
CA MET A 173 6.87 -8.31 0.26
C MET A 173 5.91 -8.67 1.40
N ALA A 174 5.95 -9.92 1.91
CA ALA A 174 5.00 -10.46 2.88
C ALA A 174 3.51 -10.33 2.49
N GLN A 175 3.22 -9.97 1.23
CA GLN A 175 1.87 -9.76 0.70
C GLN A 175 1.89 -10.06 -0.82
N ALA A 176 1.10 -11.05 -1.24
CA ALA A 176 1.17 -11.61 -2.59
C ALA A 176 0.77 -10.61 -3.70
N ASN A 177 -0.14 -9.68 -3.42
CA ASN A 177 -0.59 -8.69 -4.41
C ASN A 177 0.41 -7.55 -4.61
N HIS A 178 1.16 -7.20 -3.57
CA HIS A 178 2.28 -6.27 -3.60
C HIS A 178 3.40 -6.88 -4.45
N LEU A 179 3.72 -8.15 -4.21
CA LEU A 179 4.66 -8.90 -5.04
C LEU A 179 4.22 -8.89 -6.51
N ALA A 180 2.95 -9.19 -6.79
CA ALA A 180 2.40 -9.16 -8.15
C ALA A 180 2.64 -7.81 -8.84
N THR A 181 2.36 -6.70 -8.15
CA THR A 181 2.58 -5.35 -8.69
C THR A 181 4.05 -5.07 -9.01
N VAL A 182 4.98 -5.49 -8.14
CA VAL A 182 6.43 -5.35 -8.39
C VAL A 182 6.85 -6.16 -9.63
N ILE A 183 6.37 -7.40 -9.77
CA ILE A 183 6.65 -8.24 -10.94
C ILE A 183 6.01 -7.67 -12.21
N ALA A 184 4.81 -7.09 -12.11
CA ALA A 184 4.14 -6.42 -13.23
C ALA A 184 4.92 -5.18 -13.72
N PHE A 185 5.53 -4.41 -12.81
CA PHE A 185 6.44 -3.33 -13.20
C PHE A 185 7.68 -3.84 -13.96
N ALA A 186 8.23 -4.98 -13.56
CA ALA A 186 9.34 -5.64 -14.26
C ALA A 186 8.91 -6.12 -15.66
N LEU A 187 7.72 -6.69 -15.78
CA LEU A 187 7.13 -7.12 -17.06
C LEU A 187 6.91 -5.93 -18.01
N ALA A 188 6.37 -4.81 -17.50
CA ALA A 188 6.24 -3.56 -18.25
C ALA A 188 7.60 -3.03 -18.73
N GLY A 189 8.63 -3.11 -17.87
CA GLY A 189 10.00 -2.74 -18.21
C GLY A 189 10.57 -3.60 -19.34
N ALA A 190 10.39 -4.92 -19.26
CA ALA A 190 10.83 -5.83 -20.32
C ALA A 190 10.12 -5.56 -21.66
N LEU A 191 8.80 -5.32 -21.63
CA LEU A 191 8.04 -4.94 -22.83
C LEU A 191 8.56 -3.64 -23.44
N TYR A 192 8.80 -2.61 -22.61
CA TYR A 192 9.39 -1.35 -23.06
C TYR A 192 10.75 -1.56 -23.74
N PHE A 193 11.63 -2.36 -23.14
CA PHE A 193 12.96 -2.62 -23.68
C PHE A 193 12.95 -3.37 -25.02
N VAL A 194 12.07 -4.37 -25.20
CA VAL A 194 11.97 -5.10 -26.48
C VAL A 194 11.36 -4.22 -27.57
N GLN A 195 10.36 -3.39 -27.25
CA GLN A 195 9.74 -2.43 -28.18
C GLN A 195 10.74 -1.33 -28.58
N ALA A 196 11.55 -0.86 -27.64
CA ALA A 196 12.63 0.09 -27.89
C ALA A 196 13.86 -0.53 -28.58
N ARG A 197 13.79 -1.81 -29.00
CA ARG A 197 14.88 -2.58 -29.63
C ARG A 197 16.17 -2.64 -28.80
N ARG A 198 16.04 -2.55 -27.48
CA ARG A 198 17.15 -2.63 -26.50
C ARG A 198 17.31 -4.01 -25.87
N LEU A 199 16.38 -4.92 -26.13
CA LEU A 199 16.39 -6.28 -25.60
C LEU A 199 16.12 -7.28 -26.74
N PRO A 200 16.96 -8.31 -26.92
CA PRO A 200 16.72 -9.37 -27.89
C PRO A 200 15.41 -10.07 -27.62
N LEU A 201 14.69 -10.46 -28.68
CA LEU A 201 13.35 -11.07 -28.56
C LEU A 201 13.39 -12.35 -27.72
N VAL A 202 14.41 -13.21 -27.90
CA VAL A 202 14.56 -14.45 -27.15
C VAL A 202 14.76 -14.18 -25.65
N LEU A 203 15.63 -13.23 -25.30
CA LEU A 203 15.84 -12.87 -23.89
C LEU A 203 14.57 -12.25 -23.29
N TRP A 204 13.85 -11.43 -24.05
CA TRP A 204 12.55 -10.90 -23.64
C TRP A 204 11.51 -12.00 -23.38
N LEU A 205 11.45 -13.04 -24.23
CA LEU A 205 10.56 -14.18 -24.05
C LEU A 205 10.89 -14.94 -22.74
N ILE A 206 12.17 -15.20 -22.48
CA ILE A 206 12.62 -15.85 -21.24
C ILE A 206 12.21 -15.02 -20.02
N LEU A 207 12.50 -13.72 -20.02
CA LEU A 207 12.13 -12.83 -18.92
C LEU A 207 10.61 -12.74 -18.73
N SER A 208 9.85 -12.64 -19.82
CA SER A 208 8.38 -12.59 -19.77
C SER A 208 7.79 -13.88 -19.22
N ALA A 209 8.39 -15.04 -19.53
CA ALA A 209 7.99 -16.33 -18.94
C ALA A 209 8.30 -16.39 -17.44
N ILE A 210 9.48 -15.92 -17.01
CA ILE A 210 9.86 -15.86 -15.57
C ILE A 210 8.92 -14.94 -14.79
N TYR A 211 8.63 -13.75 -15.31
CA TYR A 211 7.69 -12.84 -14.64
C TYR A 211 6.26 -13.38 -14.66
N SER A 212 5.82 -13.99 -15.76
CA SER A 212 4.49 -14.63 -15.81
C SER A 212 4.38 -15.79 -14.82
N LEU A 213 5.45 -16.56 -14.62
CA LEU A 213 5.52 -17.61 -13.60
C LEU A 213 5.33 -17.00 -12.22
N GLY A 214 6.07 -15.93 -11.90
CA GLY A 214 5.94 -15.29 -10.60
C GLY A 214 4.55 -14.68 -10.35
N LEU A 215 3.96 -14.05 -11.38
CA LEU A 215 2.59 -13.55 -11.33
C LEU A 215 1.58 -14.68 -11.06
N ALA A 216 1.73 -15.83 -11.73
CA ALA A 216 0.85 -16.99 -11.53
C ALA A 216 0.95 -17.55 -10.10
N LEU A 217 2.17 -17.63 -9.55
CA LEU A 217 2.43 -18.11 -8.18
C LEU A 217 1.84 -17.20 -7.07
N THR A 218 1.47 -15.95 -7.38
CA THR A 218 0.74 -15.09 -6.42
C THR A 218 -0.71 -15.50 -6.23
N VAL A 219 -1.26 -16.33 -7.14
CA VAL A 219 -2.66 -16.79 -7.13
C VAL A 219 -3.63 -15.61 -7.00
N SER A 220 -3.32 -14.50 -7.70
CA SER A 220 -4.07 -13.25 -7.65
C SER A 220 -4.78 -12.96 -8.97
N ARG A 221 -5.94 -12.30 -8.88
CA ARG A 221 -6.71 -11.78 -10.02
C ARG A 221 -6.11 -10.47 -10.59
N GLY A 222 -5.43 -9.69 -9.74
CA GLY A 222 -4.80 -8.42 -10.12
C GLY A 222 -3.84 -8.51 -11.32
N PRO A 223 -2.93 -9.51 -11.37
CA PRO A 223 -2.03 -9.73 -12.51
C PRO A 223 -2.68 -9.76 -13.89
N TRP A 224 -3.93 -10.24 -14.00
CA TRP A 224 -4.65 -10.30 -15.27
C TRP A 224 -4.96 -8.90 -15.80
N LEU A 225 -5.52 -8.04 -14.95
CA LEU A 225 -5.81 -6.65 -15.28
C LEU A 225 -4.51 -5.85 -15.52
N GLN A 226 -3.49 -6.08 -14.70
CA GLN A 226 -2.18 -5.44 -14.86
C GLN A 226 -1.52 -5.83 -16.18
N THR A 227 -1.55 -7.11 -16.55
CA THR A 227 -1.02 -7.59 -17.84
C THR A 227 -1.81 -7.03 -19.02
N ALA A 228 -3.14 -6.91 -18.90
CA ALA A 228 -3.96 -6.26 -19.92
C ALA A 228 -3.55 -4.80 -20.15
N VAL A 229 -3.31 -4.03 -19.09
CA VAL A 229 -2.76 -2.65 -19.19
C VAL A 229 -1.41 -2.64 -19.90
N ILE A 230 -0.52 -3.58 -19.58
CA ILE A 230 0.81 -3.69 -20.19
C ILE A 230 0.70 -4.03 -21.69
N VAL A 231 -0.19 -4.94 -22.08
CA VAL A 231 -0.46 -5.30 -23.48
C VAL A 231 -1.02 -4.10 -24.26
N VAL A 232 -1.99 -3.37 -23.69
CA VAL A 232 -2.54 -2.14 -24.29
C VAL A 232 -1.45 -1.09 -24.46
N ALA A 233 -0.58 -0.89 -23.45
CA ALA A 233 0.58 -0.01 -23.56
C ALA A 233 1.53 -0.46 -24.67
N GLY A 234 1.72 -1.76 -24.86
CA GLY A 234 2.49 -2.33 -25.96
C GLY A 234 1.94 -1.98 -27.34
N PHE A 235 0.63 -2.11 -27.54
CA PHE A 235 -0.01 -1.67 -28.79
C PHE A 235 0.10 -0.15 -28.98
N TRP A 236 -0.01 0.62 -27.90
CA TRP A 236 0.19 2.07 -27.97
C TRP A 236 1.62 2.44 -28.37
N MET A 237 2.64 1.74 -27.84
CA MET A 237 4.03 1.91 -28.27
C MET A 237 4.20 1.55 -29.75
N ALA A 238 3.62 0.45 -30.22
CA ALA A 238 3.67 0.03 -31.62
C ALA A 238 3.04 1.08 -32.55
N PHE A 239 1.91 1.67 -32.14
CA PHE A 239 1.24 2.74 -32.87
C PHE A 239 2.11 4.01 -32.96
N VAL A 240 2.77 4.41 -31.87
CA VAL A 240 3.65 5.59 -31.85
C VAL A 240 4.92 5.37 -32.67
N LEU A 241 5.53 4.17 -32.59
CA LEU A 241 6.70 3.79 -33.38
C LEU A 241 6.40 3.68 -34.89
N GLY A 242 5.16 3.34 -35.25
CA GLY A 242 4.71 3.22 -36.64
C GLY A 242 4.33 4.52 -37.34
N ARG A 243 4.40 5.68 -36.64
CA ARG A 243 4.17 6.99 -37.28
C ARG A 243 5.37 7.35 -38.14
N PRO A 244 5.19 7.69 -39.44
CA PRO A 244 6.28 8.24 -40.23
C PRO A 244 6.78 9.50 -39.53
N VAL A 245 8.08 9.57 -39.26
CA VAL A 245 8.72 10.83 -38.89
C VAL A 245 8.51 11.76 -40.08
N ALA A 246 7.85 12.90 -39.85
CA ALA A 246 7.76 13.97 -40.83
C ALA A 246 9.16 14.61 -40.97
N SER A 247 10.12 13.87 -41.50
CA SER A 247 11.35 14.40 -42.06
C SER A 247 11.12 14.56 -43.55
N GLU A 248 11.29 15.79 -44.02
CA GLU A 248 11.27 16.19 -45.43
C GLU A 248 12.06 15.19 -46.28
N GLY A 249 11.37 14.56 -47.23
CA GLY A 249 11.97 13.57 -48.12
C GLY A 249 10.93 12.56 -48.59
N PHE A 250 10.52 12.71 -49.84
CA PHE A 250 9.75 11.73 -50.59
C PHE A 250 10.53 10.39 -50.57
N ASP A 251 10.00 9.33 -49.94
CA ASP A 251 10.25 7.93 -50.33
C ASP A 251 9.40 6.93 -49.51
N GLY A 252 8.44 6.30 -50.19
CA GLY A 252 7.86 5.00 -49.88
C GLY A 252 6.79 4.90 -48.75
N PRO A 253 5.78 4.01 -48.88
CA PRO A 253 4.89 3.68 -47.77
C PRO A 253 5.73 3.00 -46.68
N GLY A 254 6.01 3.72 -45.58
CA GLY A 254 6.79 3.23 -44.46
C GLY A 254 6.26 1.87 -43.99
N ARG A 255 7.07 0.82 -44.17
CA ARG A 255 6.74 -0.54 -43.71
C ARG A 255 6.41 -0.47 -42.22
N ARG A 256 5.12 -0.64 -41.88
CA ARG A 256 4.68 -0.82 -40.49
C ARG A 256 5.50 -1.95 -39.89
N ASP A 257 6.23 -1.66 -38.82
CA ASP A 257 7.05 -2.63 -38.11
C ASP A 257 6.15 -3.72 -37.51
N THR A 258 5.91 -4.78 -38.27
CA THR A 258 5.01 -5.88 -37.90
C THR A 258 5.42 -6.53 -36.58
N ARG A 259 6.72 -6.56 -36.28
CA ARG A 259 7.24 -7.05 -34.99
C ARG A 259 6.68 -6.25 -33.82
N ALA A 260 6.59 -4.92 -33.91
CA ALA A 260 6.10 -4.09 -32.82
C ALA A 260 4.64 -4.41 -32.46
N TRP A 261 3.83 -4.84 -33.43
CA TRP A 261 2.44 -5.26 -33.23
C TRP A 261 2.29 -6.71 -32.74
N ILE A 262 3.23 -7.58 -33.09
CA ILE A 262 3.23 -8.99 -32.66
C ILE A 262 3.68 -9.15 -31.20
N VAL A 263 4.63 -8.32 -30.73
CA VAL A 263 5.20 -8.45 -29.38
C VAL A 263 4.14 -8.41 -28.25
N PRO A 264 3.16 -7.47 -28.23
CA PRO A 264 2.11 -7.47 -27.20
C PRO A 264 1.18 -8.69 -27.27
N ILE A 265 0.93 -9.23 -28.47
CA ILE A 265 0.13 -10.46 -28.66
C ILE A 265 0.90 -11.65 -28.08
N LEU A 266 2.19 -11.75 -28.40
CA LEU A 266 3.07 -12.80 -27.90
C LEU A 266 3.21 -12.73 -26.36
N LEU A 267 3.22 -11.53 -25.78
CA LEU A 267 3.18 -11.35 -24.34
C LEU A 267 1.92 -11.97 -23.72
N ALA A 268 0.75 -11.67 -24.29
CA ALA A 268 -0.51 -12.25 -23.83
C ALA A 268 -0.46 -13.78 -23.92
N ILE A 269 -0.03 -14.34 -25.05
CA ILE A 269 0.10 -15.80 -25.23
C ILE A 269 1.02 -16.42 -24.18
N VAL A 270 2.20 -15.85 -23.94
CA VAL A 270 3.13 -16.35 -22.91
C VAL A 270 2.50 -16.28 -21.53
N PHE A 271 1.84 -15.18 -21.18
CA PHE A 271 1.17 -15.02 -19.89
C PHE A 271 0.09 -16.10 -19.68
N PHE A 272 -0.80 -16.29 -20.65
CA PHE A 272 -1.85 -17.32 -20.59
C PHE A 272 -1.25 -18.74 -20.51
N ALA A 273 -0.26 -19.05 -21.35
CA ALA A 273 0.37 -20.37 -21.39
C ALA A 273 1.06 -20.71 -20.07
N VAL A 274 1.78 -19.75 -19.47
CA VAL A 274 2.47 -19.96 -18.19
C VAL A 274 1.47 -20.12 -17.04
N ASN A 275 0.41 -19.31 -16.99
CA ASN A 275 -0.63 -19.48 -15.97
C ASN A 275 -1.32 -20.84 -16.07
N ALA A 276 -1.64 -21.30 -17.29
CA ALA A 276 -2.20 -22.63 -17.52
C ALA A 276 -1.24 -23.74 -17.09
N ALA A 277 0.06 -23.59 -17.41
CA ALA A 277 1.09 -24.55 -17.01
C ALA A 277 1.27 -24.62 -15.49
N VAL A 278 1.24 -23.49 -14.78
CA VAL A 278 1.31 -23.45 -13.31
C VAL A 278 0.09 -24.11 -12.68
N ARG A 279 -1.11 -23.86 -13.20
CA ARG A 279 -2.34 -24.54 -12.73
C ARG A 279 -2.24 -26.05 -12.93
N TRP A 280 -1.84 -26.49 -14.11
CA TRP A 280 -1.63 -27.91 -14.39
C TRP A 280 -0.57 -28.52 -13.45
N ALA A 281 0.54 -27.82 -13.23
CA ALA A 281 1.61 -28.29 -12.36
C ALA A 281 1.17 -28.36 -10.89
N ASN A 282 0.36 -27.40 -10.42
CA ASN A 282 -0.20 -27.41 -9.07
C ASN A 282 -1.01 -28.69 -8.81
N VAL A 283 -1.89 -29.06 -9.74
CA VAL A 283 -2.70 -30.29 -9.65
C VAL A 283 -1.83 -31.54 -9.84
N ARG A 284 -0.89 -31.53 -10.79
CA ARG A 284 -0.10 -32.72 -11.14
C ARG A 284 0.94 -33.09 -10.08
N PHE A 285 1.53 -32.10 -9.42
CA PHE A 285 2.62 -32.27 -8.45
C PHE A 285 2.20 -31.96 -7.02
N ASP A 286 0.93 -31.61 -6.79
CA ASP A 286 0.38 -31.26 -5.49
C ASP A 286 1.20 -30.19 -4.76
N PHE A 287 1.40 -29.04 -5.41
CA PHE A 287 2.15 -27.94 -4.79
C PHE A 287 1.39 -27.28 -3.64
N GLY A 288 0.12 -27.66 -3.40
CA GLY A 288 -0.74 -27.10 -2.36
C GLY A 288 -0.99 -25.61 -2.53
N LEU A 289 -0.87 -25.05 -3.75
CA LEU A 289 -1.22 -23.65 -3.99
C LEU A 289 -2.73 -23.48 -3.84
N ALA A 290 -3.13 -22.32 -3.29
CA ALA A 290 -4.55 -21.95 -3.16
C ALA A 290 -5.30 -22.06 -4.50
N GLN A 291 -6.64 -22.11 -4.42
CA GLN A 291 -7.50 -22.11 -5.60
C GLN A 291 -7.08 -21.04 -6.61
N SER A 292 -7.00 -21.44 -7.88
CA SER A 292 -6.41 -20.60 -8.91
C SER A 292 -7.17 -19.28 -9.06
N ALA A 293 -6.49 -18.22 -9.52
CA ALA A 293 -7.11 -16.92 -9.72
C ALA A 293 -8.35 -16.97 -10.63
N ALA A 294 -8.39 -17.92 -11.58
CA ALA A 294 -9.53 -18.13 -12.48
C ALA A 294 -10.74 -18.76 -11.79
N GLU A 295 -10.53 -19.67 -10.83
CA GLU A 295 -11.60 -20.25 -10.00
C GLU A 295 -12.15 -19.19 -9.03
N ARG A 296 -11.26 -18.42 -8.39
CA ARG A 296 -11.66 -17.29 -7.53
C ARG A 296 -12.43 -16.19 -8.25
N MET A 297 -12.35 -16.08 -9.58
CA MET A 297 -13.18 -15.15 -10.36
C MET A 297 -14.64 -15.59 -10.43
N GLN A 298 -14.94 -16.86 -10.16
CA GLN A 298 -16.28 -17.45 -10.24
C GLN A 298 -16.98 -17.53 -8.87
N GLU A 299 -16.25 -17.32 -7.76
CA GLU A 299 -16.80 -17.36 -6.40
C GLU A 299 -17.49 -16.06 -5.98
N ALA A 300 -18.78 -16.14 -5.66
CA ALA A 300 -19.59 -15.02 -5.16
C ALA A 300 -19.28 -14.65 -3.70
N SER A 301 -18.77 -15.61 -2.90
CA SER A 301 -18.43 -15.45 -1.47
C SER A 301 -17.39 -14.36 -1.19
N GLN A 302 -16.56 -14.02 -2.18
CA GLN A 302 -15.50 -13.01 -2.08
C GLN A 302 -15.98 -11.56 -2.31
N ILE A 303 -17.22 -11.35 -2.76
CA ILE A 303 -17.79 -10.03 -3.07
C ILE A 303 -18.49 -9.44 -1.84
N ALA A 304 -19.12 -10.28 -1.02
CA ALA A 304 -19.94 -9.86 0.12
C ALA A 304 -19.18 -9.03 1.18
N PRO A 305 -17.93 -9.37 1.60
CA PRO A 305 -17.19 -8.57 2.57
C PRO A 305 -16.89 -7.15 2.09
N ARG A 306 -16.60 -6.99 0.79
CA ARG A 306 -16.35 -5.67 0.18
C ARG A 306 -17.62 -4.83 0.08
N LEU A 307 -18.74 -5.43 -0.29
CA LEU A 307 -20.03 -4.74 -0.31
C LEU A 307 -20.41 -4.23 1.09
N ALA A 308 -20.10 -4.99 2.13
CA ALA A 308 -20.25 -4.53 3.51
C ALA A 308 -19.38 -3.30 3.76
N LEU A 309 -18.08 -3.34 3.49
CA LEU A 309 -17.20 -2.16 3.65
C LEU A 309 -17.66 -0.94 2.85
N TRP A 310 -18.20 -1.15 1.65
CA TRP A 310 -18.76 -0.08 0.82
C TRP A 310 -20.00 0.55 1.44
N LYS A 311 -20.89 -0.27 2.03
CA LYS A 311 -22.06 0.20 2.78
C LYS A 311 -21.63 1.11 3.94
N TYR A 312 -20.57 0.75 4.65
CA TYR A 312 -20.01 1.58 5.74
C TYR A 312 -19.42 2.88 5.20
N GLY A 313 -18.52 2.82 4.21
CA GLY A 313 -17.90 4.01 3.63
C GLY A 313 -18.93 4.97 3.02
N TRP A 314 -19.95 4.44 2.35
CA TRP A 314 -21.05 5.25 1.82
C TRP A 314 -21.89 5.90 2.93
N THR A 315 -22.12 5.20 4.04
CA THR A 315 -22.83 5.76 5.20
C THR A 315 -22.02 6.86 5.89
N MET A 316 -20.70 6.68 6.03
CA MET A 316 -19.78 7.72 6.52
C MET A 316 -19.81 8.95 5.61
N PHE A 317 -19.78 8.77 4.28
CA PHE A 317 -19.90 9.88 3.34
C PHE A 317 -21.24 10.61 3.45
N LYS A 318 -22.37 9.89 3.47
CA LYS A 318 -23.70 10.51 3.59
C LYS A 318 -23.86 11.33 4.87
N THR A 319 -23.24 10.91 5.96
CA THR A 319 -23.28 11.62 7.24
C THR A 319 -22.27 12.77 7.30
N HIS A 320 -21.15 12.69 6.57
CA HIS A 320 -20.07 13.69 6.55
C HIS A 320 -19.65 14.07 5.12
N PRO A 321 -20.54 14.68 4.31
CA PRO A 321 -20.34 14.77 2.85
C PRO A 321 -19.23 15.72 2.40
N LEU A 322 -18.88 16.74 3.20
CA LEU A 322 -17.91 17.76 2.80
C LEU A 322 -16.47 17.35 3.08
N LEU A 323 -16.16 17.07 4.34
CA LEU A 323 -14.81 16.79 4.82
C LEU A 323 -14.57 15.31 5.16
N GLY A 324 -15.60 14.46 5.07
CA GLY A 324 -15.51 13.07 5.52
C GLY A 324 -15.38 12.96 7.04
N VAL A 325 -15.22 11.73 7.52
CA VAL A 325 -15.08 11.42 8.95
C VAL A 325 -13.67 11.70 9.50
N GLY A 326 -12.68 11.87 8.61
CA GLY A 326 -11.26 12.01 8.96
C GLY A 326 -10.40 10.85 8.46
N TRP A 327 -9.15 11.13 8.08
CA TRP A 327 -8.21 10.14 7.49
C TRP A 327 -8.01 8.88 8.34
N GLY A 328 -7.85 9.05 9.65
CA GLY A 328 -7.61 7.95 10.60
C GLY A 328 -8.86 7.37 11.27
N GLU A 329 -10.05 7.88 10.99
CA GLU A 329 -11.25 7.61 11.81
C GLU A 329 -12.11 6.46 11.28
N PHE A 330 -11.80 5.88 10.12
CA PHE A 330 -12.58 4.78 9.54
C PHE A 330 -12.86 3.62 10.52
N PRO A 331 -11.87 3.08 11.28
CA PRO A 331 -12.11 1.99 12.23
C PRO A 331 -13.03 2.38 13.38
N ARG A 332 -12.91 3.61 13.89
CA ARG A 332 -13.81 4.14 14.92
C ARG A 332 -15.26 4.19 14.44
N TYR A 333 -15.49 4.76 13.26
CA TYR A 333 -16.84 4.84 12.70
C TYR A 333 -17.37 3.47 12.29
N GLN A 334 -16.51 2.54 11.92
CA GLN A 334 -16.89 1.15 11.73
C GLN A 334 -17.39 0.54 13.04
N PHE A 335 -16.67 0.74 14.15
CA PHE A 335 -17.14 0.33 15.47
C PHE A 335 -18.48 0.97 15.84
N ASP A 336 -18.66 2.28 15.59
CA ASP A 336 -19.88 3.01 15.93
C ASP A 336 -21.11 2.54 15.12
N LEU A 337 -20.92 2.23 13.83
CA LEU A 337 -22.00 1.86 12.90
C LEU A 337 -22.33 0.35 12.88
N VAL A 338 -21.54 -0.50 13.56
CA VAL A 338 -21.63 -1.95 13.35
C VAL A 338 -22.98 -2.56 13.70
N ARG A 339 -23.66 -2.00 14.71
CA ARG A 339 -25.00 -2.43 15.11
C ARG A 339 -26.07 -2.10 14.08
N ASP A 340 -25.91 -1.00 13.35
CA ASP A 340 -26.91 -0.53 12.39
C ASP A 340 -26.70 -1.16 11.01
N LEU A 341 -25.45 -1.44 10.65
CA LEU A 341 -25.09 -1.89 9.31
C LEU A 341 -24.83 -3.40 9.21
N GLY A 342 -24.52 -4.09 10.32
CA GLY A 342 -24.34 -5.54 10.38
C GLY A 342 -22.91 -6.01 10.09
N GLY A 343 -22.75 -7.30 9.81
CA GLY A 343 -21.45 -7.96 9.61
C GLY A 343 -20.52 -7.24 8.63
N VAL A 344 -19.27 -7.03 9.06
CA VAL A 344 -18.20 -6.47 8.24
C VAL A 344 -16.84 -6.94 8.78
N GLU A 345 -15.87 -7.15 7.89
CA GLU A 345 -14.49 -7.39 8.30
C GLU A 345 -13.88 -6.15 8.95
N ILE A 346 -13.02 -6.34 9.96
CA ILE A 346 -12.32 -5.22 10.60
C ILE A 346 -11.32 -4.64 9.59
N ALA A 347 -11.53 -3.38 9.18
CA ALA A 347 -10.69 -2.74 8.17
C ALA A 347 -10.45 -1.26 8.51
N ASN A 348 -9.33 -0.74 8.00
CA ASN A 348 -9.00 0.68 8.08
C ASN A 348 -9.38 1.47 6.81
N ASN A 349 -10.02 0.82 5.84
CA ASN A 349 -10.43 1.41 4.57
C ASN A 349 -11.59 0.64 3.92
N ALA A 350 -12.20 1.23 2.90
CA ALA A 350 -13.35 0.63 2.20
C ALA A 350 -12.98 -0.38 1.09
N HIS A 351 -11.70 -0.72 0.89
CA HIS A 351 -11.22 -1.59 -0.19
C HIS A 351 -11.66 -1.15 -1.62
N ASP A 352 -12.01 0.12 -1.77
CA ASP A 352 -12.20 0.85 -3.03
C ASP A 352 -11.74 2.29 -2.81
N ILE A 353 -10.86 2.81 -3.67
CA ILE A 353 -10.24 4.12 -3.47
C ILE A 353 -11.24 5.27 -3.44
N PHE A 354 -12.32 5.23 -4.23
CA PHE A 354 -13.27 6.33 -4.30
C PHE A 354 -14.19 6.34 -3.10
N ILE A 355 -14.71 5.18 -2.71
CA ILE A 355 -15.56 5.08 -1.51
C ILE A 355 -14.74 5.38 -0.25
N ASP A 356 -13.49 4.92 -0.17
CA ASP A 356 -12.59 5.21 0.95
C ASP A 356 -12.31 6.71 1.08
N LEU A 357 -12.01 7.38 -0.04
CA LEU A 357 -11.76 8.82 -0.05
C LEU A 357 -13.01 9.64 0.26
N LEU A 358 -14.18 9.24 -0.25
CA LEU A 358 -15.45 9.87 0.10
C LEU A 358 -15.72 9.76 1.60
N ALA A 359 -15.52 8.57 2.19
CA ALA A 359 -15.69 8.36 3.61
C ALA A 359 -14.72 9.23 4.43
N LYS A 360 -13.42 9.19 4.12
CA LYS A 360 -12.36 9.81 4.94
C LYS A 360 -12.19 11.30 4.73
N THR A 361 -12.42 11.80 3.52
CA THR A 361 -12.09 13.19 3.11
C THR A 361 -13.26 13.94 2.48
N GLY A 362 -14.40 13.28 2.29
CA GLY A 362 -15.60 13.86 1.71
C GLY A 362 -15.44 14.21 0.24
N ALA A 363 -16.42 14.96 -0.28
CA ALA A 363 -16.42 15.43 -1.65
C ALA A 363 -15.21 16.34 -1.95
N LEU A 364 -14.71 17.08 -0.96
CA LEU A 364 -13.58 17.99 -1.15
C LEU A 364 -12.29 17.24 -1.49
N GLY A 365 -11.94 16.20 -0.73
CA GLY A 365 -10.73 15.41 -0.99
C GLY A 365 -10.80 14.69 -2.35
N VAL A 366 -11.94 14.10 -2.68
CA VAL A 366 -12.16 13.47 -3.99
C VAL A 366 -12.05 14.49 -5.12
N ALA A 367 -12.63 15.68 -4.97
CA ALA A 367 -12.53 16.74 -5.98
C ALA A 367 -11.08 17.18 -6.20
N ILE A 368 -10.29 17.37 -5.13
CA ILE A 368 -8.86 17.71 -5.23
C ILE A 368 -8.11 16.64 -6.01
N LEU A 369 -8.31 15.36 -5.69
CA LEU A 369 -7.62 14.25 -6.36
C LEU A 369 -8.05 14.13 -7.83
N VAL A 370 -9.36 13.96 -8.08
CA VAL A 370 -9.89 13.69 -9.41
C VAL A 370 -9.62 14.85 -10.37
N ALA A 371 -9.86 16.09 -9.95
CA ALA A 371 -9.59 17.24 -10.80
C ALA A 371 -8.09 17.32 -11.15
N SER A 372 -7.21 17.15 -10.16
CA SER A 372 -5.76 17.20 -10.38
C SER A 372 -5.28 16.12 -11.34
N VAL A 373 -5.71 14.87 -11.13
CA VAL A 373 -5.33 13.73 -11.96
C VAL A 373 -5.87 13.88 -13.38
N VAL A 374 -7.14 14.27 -13.55
CA VAL A 374 -7.75 14.46 -14.87
C VAL A 374 -7.06 15.58 -15.63
N PHE A 375 -6.88 16.77 -15.03
CA PHE A 375 -6.20 17.89 -15.70
C PHE A 375 -4.73 17.59 -15.98
N TRP A 376 -4.03 16.85 -15.11
CA TRP A 376 -2.68 16.38 -15.39
C TRP A 376 -2.67 15.37 -16.55
N LEU A 377 -3.54 14.36 -16.53
CA LEU A 377 -3.59 13.31 -17.54
C LEU A 377 -3.93 13.88 -18.92
N ILE A 378 -4.90 14.79 -19.02
CA ILE A 378 -5.22 15.49 -20.29
C ILE A 378 -3.98 16.18 -20.87
N ARG A 379 -3.19 16.88 -20.03
CA ARG A 379 -1.96 17.56 -20.47
C ARG A 379 -0.87 16.56 -20.87
N VAL A 380 -0.77 15.44 -20.16
CA VAL A 380 0.19 14.37 -20.46
C VAL A 380 -0.15 13.67 -21.77
N LEU A 381 -1.43 13.35 -22.01
CA LEU A 381 -1.90 12.66 -23.22
C LEU A 381 -1.82 13.54 -24.47
N ARG A 382 -2.01 14.86 -24.33
CA ARG A 382 -1.85 15.84 -25.43
C ARG A 382 -0.39 16.09 -25.82
N ALA A 383 0.57 15.79 -24.94
CA ALA A 383 1.98 15.92 -25.27
C ALA A 383 2.44 14.79 -26.22
N PRO A 384 3.50 15.01 -27.02
CA PRO A 384 4.09 13.95 -27.83
C PRO A 384 4.45 12.74 -26.97
N GLN A 385 3.96 11.57 -27.39
CA GLN A 385 4.26 10.32 -26.70
C GLN A 385 5.51 9.68 -27.27
N THR A 386 6.33 9.13 -26.38
CA THR A 386 7.46 8.26 -26.71
C THR A 386 7.27 6.94 -25.98
N PRO A 387 7.92 5.84 -26.43
CA PRO A 387 7.82 4.57 -25.72
C PRO A 387 8.16 4.65 -24.24
N ALA A 388 9.10 5.53 -23.85
CA ALA A 388 9.43 5.79 -22.45
C ALA A 388 8.28 6.42 -21.67
N ARG A 389 7.59 7.42 -22.24
CA ARG A 389 6.42 8.05 -21.61
C ARG A 389 5.26 7.07 -21.46
N ILE A 390 5.03 6.24 -22.48
CA ILE A 390 4.00 5.17 -22.44
C ILE A 390 4.35 4.13 -21.37
N PHE A 391 5.63 3.77 -21.24
CA PHE A 391 6.10 2.93 -20.14
C PHE A 391 5.77 3.55 -18.77
N GLY A 392 6.09 4.84 -18.56
CA GLY A 392 5.71 5.54 -17.33
C GLY A 392 4.20 5.51 -17.05
N LEU A 393 3.37 5.75 -18.09
CA LEU A 393 1.91 5.65 -17.96
C LEU A 393 1.43 4.23 -17.65
N SER A 394 2.09 3.21 -18.20
CA SER A 394 1.78 1.81 -17.90
C SER A 394 2.07 1.43 -16.45
N LEU A 395 3.14 1.96 -15.84
CA LEU A 395 3.40 1.78 -14.40
C LEU A 395 2.26 2.36 -13.55
N LEU A 396 1.81 3.57 -13.88
CA LEU A 396 0.67 4.20 -13.18
C LEU A 396 -0.63 3.43 -13.42
N GLY A 397 -0.83 2.89 -14.63
CA GLY A 397 -1.99 2.06 -14.96
C GLY A 397 -1.99 0.73 -14.20
N VAL A 398 -0.84 0.05 -14.09
CA VAL A 398 -0.66 -1.18 -13.29
C VAL A 398 -0.98 -0.92 -11.82
N LEU A 399 -0.47 0.19 -11.27
CA LEU A 399 -0.74 0.58 -9.89
C LEU A 399 -2.22 0.96 -9.69
N MET A 400 -2.85 1.64 -10.65
CA MET A 400 -4.27 1.96 -10.62
C MET A 400 -5.13 0.69 -10.58
N MET A 401 -4.83 -0.32 -11.40
CA MET A 401 -5.57 -1.60 -11.35
C MET A 401 -5.48 -2.28 -9.99
N HIS A 402 -4.34 -2.15 -9.29
CA HIS A 402 -4.20 -2.62 -7.92
C HIS A 402 -4.99 -1.76 -6.94
N ALA A 403 -5.00 -0.43 -7.11
CA ALA A 403 -5.74 0.52 -6.27
C ALA A 403 -7.28 0.47 -6.42
N LEU A 404 -7.80 -0.15 -7.47
CA LEU A 404 -9.25 -0.41 -7.62
C LEU A 404 -9.73 -1.59 -6.76
N VAL A 405 -8.80 -2.41 -6.26
CA VAL A 405 -9.11 -3.66 -5.56
C VAL A 405 -8.54 -3.68 -4.14
N GLU A 406 -7.45 -2.94 -3.92
CA GLU A 406 -6.75 -2.76 -2.65
C GLU A 406 -6.25 -1.29 -2.54
N TYR A 407 -5.23 -1.03 -1.72
CA TYR A 407 -4.78 0.32 -1.38
C TYR A 407 -3.24 0.46 -1.46
N PRO A 408 -2.57 0.07 -2.56
CA PRO A 408 -1.12 0.17 -2.69
C PRO A 408 -0.60 1.59 -2.52
N GLN A 409 -1.40 2.61 -2.85
CA GLN A 409 -1.06 4.03 -2.68
C GLN A 409 -0.87 4.44 -1.22
N GLN A 410 -1.31 3.65 -0.25
CA GLN A 410 -1.08 3.91 1.17
C GLN A 410 0.31 3.44 1.64
N TYR A 411 1.08 2.75 0.79
CA TYR A 411 2.43 2.29 1.11
C TYR A 411 3.49 3.16 0.44
N MET A 412 4.45 3.66 1.23
CA MET A 412 5.48 4.57 0.73
C MET A 412 6.28 4.00 -0.46
N PHE A 413 6.56 2.70 -0.45
CA PHE A 413 7.31 2.02 -1.51
C PHE A 413 6.57 1.92 -2.86
N PHE A 414 5.25 2.16 -2.91
CA PHE A 414 4.49 2.31 -4.16
C PHE A 414 4.13 3.76 -4.46
N LEU A 415 3.82 4.55 -3.42
CA LEU A 415 3.47 5.96 -3.56
C LEU A 415 4.63 6.78 -4.13
N MET A 416 5.85 6.59 -3.61
CA MET A 416 7.03 7.34 -4.07
C MET A 416 7.38 7.11 -5.55
N PRO A 417 7.49 5.87 -6.07
CA PRO A 417 7.73 5.66 -7.49
C PRO A 417 6.61 6.21 -8.37
N ALA A 418 5.34 6.10 -7.95
CA ALA A 418 4.23 6.68 -8.69
C ALA A 418 4.36 8.21 -8.81
N MET A 419 4.66 8.89 -7.69
CA MET A 419 4.81 10.35 -7.64
C MET A 419 6.05 10.83 -8.41
N LEU A 420 7.14 10.06 -8.38
CA LEU A 420 8.31 10.31 -9.24
C LEU A 420 7.93 10.22 -10.73
N VAL A 421 7.19 9.19 -11.14
CA VAL A 421 6.74 9.02 -12.53
C VAL A 421 5.76 10.13 -12.94
N ILE A 422 4.84 10.53 -12.06
CA ILE A 422 3.96 11.68 -12.29
C ILE A 422 4.78 12.95 -12.58
N GLY A 423 5.85 13.19 -11.80
CA GLY A 423 6.81 14.27 -12.03
C GLY A 423 7.59 14.13 -13.33
N LEU A 424 8.00 12.91 -13.70
CA LEU A 424 8.72 12.64 -14.96
C LEU A 424 7.85 12.85 -16.21
N LEU A 425 6.53 12.71 -16.09
CA LEU A 425 5.59 12.88 -17.20
C LEU A 425 5.02 14.30 -17.29
N GLU A 426 5.13 15.09 -16.22
CA GLU A 426 4.66 16.47 -16.13
C GLU A 426 5.27 17.36 -17.24
N THR A 427 4.41 18.18 -17.84
CA THR A 427 4.67 18.96 -19.05
C THR A 427 4.72 20.46 -18.77
N ARG A 428 4.27 20.92 -17.60
CA ARG A 428 4.07 22.34 -17.30
C ARG A 428 4.64 22.74 -15.94
N PRO A 429 5.47 23.82 -15.89
CA PRO A 429 5.86 24.44 -14.64
C PRO A 429 4.75 25.37 -14.12
N LEU A 430 4.65 25.47 -12.80
CA LEU A 430 3.84 26.45 -12.09
C LEU A 430 4.51 27.83 -12.17
N ARG A 431 4.05 28.65 -13.11
CA ARG A 431 4.69 29.94 -13.45
C ARG A 431 4.61 30.99 -12.34
N LEU A 432 3.66 30.87 -11.42
CA LEU A 432 3.46 31.80 -10.32
C LEU A 432 4.58 31.75 -9.27
N VAL A 433 5.32 30.64 -9.18
CA VAL A 433 6.38 30.45 -8.19
C VAL A 433 7.75 30.73 -8.82
N PRO A 434 8.54 31.69 -8.29
CA PRO A 434 9.88 31.95 -8.78
C PRO A 434 10.80 30.73 -8.67
N ARG A 435 11.64 30.50 -9.69
CA ARG A 435 12.56 29.35 -9.73
C ARG A 435 13.48 29.22 -8.50
N PRO A 436 14.09 30.30 -7.97
CA PRO A 436 14.91 30.19 -6.76
C PRO A 436 14.10 29.75 -5.54
N LEU A 437 12.85 30.20 -5.41
CA LEU A 437 11.96 29.79 -4.33
C LEU A 437 11.58 28.31 -4.48
N SER A 438 11.20 27.86 -5.68
CA SER A 438 10.94 26.44 -5.95
C SER A 438 12.12 25.55 -5.56
N TYR A 439 13.34 25.94 -5.94
CA TYR A 439 14.56 25.20 -5.60
C TYR A 439 14.86 25.26 -4.10
N GLY A 440 14.72 26.43 -3.46
CA GLY A 440 14.94 26.60 -2.03
C GLY A 440 13.99 25.74 -1.19
N VAL A 441 12.69 25.78 -1.48
CA VAL A 441 11.68 24.93 -0.81
C VAL A 441 12.02 23.45 -1.01
N TYR A 442 12.33 23.04 -2.24
CA TYR A 442 12.73 21.67 -2.53
C TYR A 442 13.95 21.21 -1.71
N VAL A 443 15.00 22.03 -1.63
CA VAL A 443 16.20 21.74 -0.83
C VAL A 443 15.87 21.67 0.67
N VAL A 444 15.05 22.58 1.18
CA VAL A 444 14.62 22.56 2.60
C VAL A 444 13.84 21.29 2.92
N LEU A 445 12.94 20.85 2.04
CA LEU A 445 12.20 19.60 2.23
C LEU A 445 13.11 18.37 2.19
N VAL A 446 14.07 18.33 1.27
CA VAL A 446 15.05 17.25 1.19
C VAL A 446 15.90 17.18 2.46
N LEU A 447 16.51 18.29 2.87
CA LEU A 447 17.39 18.33 4.04
C LEU A 447 16.61 18.12 5.34
N GLY A 448 15.43 18.71 5.47
CA GLY A 448 14.53 18.52 6.59
C GLY A 448 14.06 17.06 6.70
N GLY A 449 13.71 16.44 5.57
CA GLY A 449 13.35 15.03 5.53
C GLY A 449 14.51 14.11 5.91
N LEU A 450 15.72 14.38 5.40
CA LEU A 450 16.93 13.63 5.79
C LEU A 450 17.22 13.75 7.29
N ALA A 451 17.09 14.96 7.85
CA ALA A 451 17.23 15.18 9.30
C ALA A 451 16.12 14.49 10.11
N ALA A 452 14.92 14.34 9.54
CA ALA A 452 13.77 13.69 10.17
C ALA A 452 13.83 12.15 10.16
N LEU A 453 14.73 11.53 9.39
CA LEU A 453 14.85 10.06 9.32
C LEU A 453 15.13 9.43 10.68
N TYR A 454 16.18 9.88 11.37
CA TYR A 454 16.53 9.35 12.69
C TYR A 454 15.43 9.51 13.74
N PRO A 455 14.84 10.71 13.96
CA PRO A 455 13.76 10.84 14.94
C PRO A 455 12.52 10.03 14.56
N THR A 456 12.20 9.89 13.26
CA THR A 456 11.07 9.04 12.81
C THR A 456 11.30 7.57 13.15
N LEU A 457 12.51 7.05 12.88
CA LEU A 457 12.89 5.69 13.24
C LEU A 457 12.81 5.49 14.75
N ARG A 458 13.45 6.38 15.53
CA ARG A 458 13.42 6.32 16.99
C ARG A 458 12.00 6.37 17.55
N ASP A 459 11.13 7.16 16.96
CA ASP A 459 9.74 7.25 17.39
C ASP A 459 8.95 5.96 17.11
N TYR A 460 9.18 5.32 15.96
CA TYR A 460 8.60 4.00 15.67
C TYR A 460 9.12 2.93 16.63
N ASN A 461 10.44 2.87 16.86
CA ASN A 461 11.03 1.90 17.77
C ASN A 461 10.47 2.00 19.20
N ARG A 462 10.03 3.19 19.64
CA ARG A 462 9.32 3.34 20.92
C ARG A 462 8.03 2.53 20.92
N ALA A 463 7.21 2.60 19.87
CA ALA A 463 5.99 1.80 19.76
C ALA A 463 6.28 0.30 19.55
N GLU A 464 7.32 -0.05 18.79
CA GLU A 464 7.74 -1.44 18.53
C GLU A 464 8.13 -2.20 19.82
N VAL A 465 8.66 -1.51 20.82
CA VAL A 465 9.00 -2.08 22.14
C VAL A 465 7.81 -2.73 22.84
N LEU A 466 6.57 -2.32 22.52
CA LEU A 466 5.37 -2.95 23.06
C LEU A 466 5.22 -4.44 22.68
N TYR A 467 5.87 -4.86 21.59
CA TYR A 467 5.79 -6.21 21.05
C TYR A 467 7.06 -7.04 21.29
N TYR A 468 8.22 -6.38 21.32
CA TYR A 468 9.53 -7.07 21.38
C TYR A 468 10.42 -6.64 22.56
N GLY A 469 9.95 -5.74 23.41
CA GLY A 469 10.66 -5.29 24.60
C GLY A 469 10.74 -6.35 25.69
N SER A 470 11.76 -6.28 26.54
CA SER A 470 11.86 -7.14 27.73
C SER A 470 10.91 -6.73 28.84
N ARG A 471 10.57 -5.43 28.91
CA ARG A 471 9.58 -4.86 29.85
C ARG A 471 8.68 -3.88 29.09
N PRO A 472 7.83 -4.37 28.17
CA PRO A 472 7.18 -3.55 27.15
C PRO A 472 6.41 -2.33 27.70
N ALA A 473 5.59 -2.54 28.73
CA ALA A 473 4.75 -1.50 29.31
C ALA A 473 5.56 -0.42 30.04
N GLU A 474 6.63 -0.80 30.76
CA GLU A 474 7.51 0.15 31.46
C GLU A 474 8.32 0.97 30.46
N GLN A 475 8.95 0.29 29.50
CA GLN A 475 9.81 0.93 28.51
C GLN A 475 9.04 1.93 27.64
N TYR A 476 7.80 1.61 27.23
CA TYR A 476 6.96 2.55 26.49
C TYR A 476 6.51 3.74 27.35
N ARG A 477 6.16 3.52 28.63
CA ARG A 477 5.75 4.59 29.54
C ARG A 477 6.87 5.61 29.78
N GLU A 478 8.11 5.15 29.87
CA GLU A 478 9.28 6.02 30.03
C GLU A 478 9.58 6.83 28.76
N ASN A 479 9.27 6.28 27.58
CA ASN A 479 9.60 6.88 26.29
C ASN A 479 8.46 6.67 25.26
N PRO A 480 7.31 7.35 25.39
CA PRO A 480 6.19 7.16 24.48
C PRO A 480 6.48 7.69 23.07
N SER A 481 5.84 7.07 22.08
CA SER A 481 5.86 7.54 20.68
C SER A 481 5.00 8.80 20.50
N PHE A 482 5.37 9.66 19.55
CA PHE A 482 4.69 10.90 19.19
C PHE A 482 4.03 10.86 17.81
N LEU A 483 4.77 10.48 16.76
CA LEU A 483 4.22 10.30 15.42
C LEU A 483 3.46 8.98 15.31
N PHE A 484 3.95 7.95 16.01
CA PHE A 484 3.33 6.63 16.08
C PHE A 484 2.50 6.44 17.36
N THR A 485 1.94 7.52 17.92
CA THR A 485 1.17 7.47 19.17
C THR A 485 -0.04 6.55 19.05
N ALA A 486 -0.76 6.54 17.94
CA ALA A 486 -1.95 5.68 17.80
C ALA A 486 -1.62 4.20 18.01
N TRP A 487 -0.53 3.70 17.40
CA TRP A 487 -0.07 2.33 17.59
C TRP A 487 0.49 2.06 18.99
N GLY A 488 1.18 3.05 19.56
CA GLY A 488 1.70 2.96 20.90
C GLY A 488 0.59 2.92 21.97
N GLU A 489 -0.45 3.73 21.83
CA GLU A 489 -1.64 3.69 22.68
C GLU A 489 -2.41 2.38 22.52
N TYR A 490 -2.52 1.86 21.30
CA TYR A 490 -3.12 0.55 21.05
C TYR A 490 -2.38 -0.57 21.81
N GLY A 491 -1.06 -0.69 21.61
CA GLY A 491 -0.27 -1.72 22.29
C GLY A 491 -0.17 -1.50 23.81
N ALA A 492 -0.16 -0.26 24.29
CA ALA A 492 -0.16 0.02 25.73
C ALA A 492 -1.50 -0.39 26.39
N ALA A 493 -2.64 -0.15 25.71
CA ALA A 493 -3.96 -0.52 26.23
C ALA A 493 -4.12 -2.04 26.41
N THR A 494 -3.56 -2.85 25.50
CA THR A 494 -3.62 -4.31 25.59
C THR A 494 -2.79 -4.89 26.73
N LEU A 495 -1.84 -4.13 27.29
CA LEU A 495 -1.01 -4.54 28.43
C LEU A 495 -1.55 -4.10 29.80
N LEU A 496 -2.60 -3.27 29.84
CA LEU A 496 -3.16 -2.80 31.12
C LEU A 496 -3.77 -3.96 31.92
N PRO A 497 -3.69 -3.97 33.26
CA PRO A 497 -4.36 -5.01 34.04
C PRO A 497 -5.89 -4.81 34.00
N ILE A 498 -6.65 -5.90 33.86
CA ILE A 498 -8.12 -5.87 33.87
C ILE A 498 -8.61 -5.95 35.31
N ASN A 499 -8.75 -4.78 35.94
CA ASN A 499 -9.24 -4.64 37.32
C ASN A 499 -9.82 -3.23 37.54
N ALA A 500 -10.53 -3.05 38.66
CA ALA A 500 -11.26 -1.82 38.97
C ALA A 500 -10.37 -0.60 39.29
N GLN A 501 -9.08 -0.80 39.57
CA GLN A 501 -8.15 0.31 39.82
C GLN A 501 -8.00 1.16 38.55
N ASN A 502 -8.16 2.48 38.68
CA ASN A 502 -8.08 3.47 37.58
C ASN A 502 -8.91 3.10 36.35
N VAL A 503 -10.11 2.53 36.55
CA VAL A 503 -10.93 2.00 35.45
C VAL A 503 -11.27 3.05 34.38
N GLU A 504 -11.50 4.31 34.76
CA GLU A 504 -11.78 5.39 33.80
C GLU A 504 -10.60 5.71 32.87
N GLU A 505 -9.36 5.67 33.39
CA GLU A 505 -8.16 5.84 32.57
C GLU A 505 -8.00 4.69 31.58
N LYS A 506 -8.29 3.45 32.02
CA LYS A 506 -8.25 2.27 31.16
C LYS A 506 -9.33 2.31 30.10
N LEU A 507 -10.54 2.74 30.43
CA LEU A 507 -11.63 2.96 29.48
C LEU A 507 -11.24 4.00 28.43
N ALA A 508 -10.62 5.11 28.84
CA ALA A 508 -10.11 6.12 27.92
C ALA A 508 -9.02 5.57 26.98
N ALA A 509 -8.07 4.79 27.52
CA ALA A 509 -7.03 4.14 26.72
C ALA A 509 -7.62 3.16 25.69
N HIS A 510 -8.61 2.34 26.08
CA HIS A 510 -9.25 1.41 25.15
C HIS A 510 -10.09 2.12 24.09
N ARG A 511 -10.78 3.23 24.41
CA ARG A 511 -11.46 4.06 23.39
C ARG A 511 -10.50 4.57 22.32
N LYS A 512 -9.30 5.00 22.71
CA LYS A 512 -8.26 5.44 21.78
C LYS A 512 -7.69 4.28 20.94
N ALA A 513 -7.53 3.10 21.54
CA ALA A 513 -7.12 1.89 20.84
C ALA A 513 -8.16 1.44 19.80
N ILE A 514 -9.45 1.44 20.17
CA ILE A 514 -10.58 1.15 19.26
C ILE A 514 -10.57 2.09 18.06
N ALA A 515 -10.22 3.37 18.27
CA ALA A 515 -10.17 4.34 17.18
C ALA A 515 -9.11 4.01 16.12
N LEU A 516 -7.98 3.40 16.50
CA LEU A 516 -7.00 2.88 15.55
C LEU A 516 -7.47 1.56 14.93
N LEU A 517 -7.97 0.64 15.76
CA LEU A 517 -8.39 -0.69 15.33
C LEU A 517 -9.36 -1.27 16.38
N PRO A 518 -10.63 -1.55 16.02
CA PRO A 518 -11.59 -2.22 16.90
C PRO A 518 -11.32 -3.74 16.95
N GLY A 519 -10.06 -4.11 17.22
CA GLY A 519 -9.63 -5.50 17.29
C GLY A 519 -10.27 -6.23 18.47
N GLU A 520 -10.54 -7.52 18.29
CA GLU A 520 -11.32 -8.33 19.24
C GLU A 520 -10.74 -8.33 20.65
N THR A 521 -9.41 -8.38 20.77
CA THR A 521 -8.72 -8.28 22.05
C THR A 521 -9.00 -6.96 22.76
N VAL A 522 -9.01 -5.83 22.04
CA VAL A 522 -9.35 -4.54 22.63
C VAL A 522 -10.83 -4.50 23.02
N LEU A 523 -11.73 -4.99 22.16
CA LEU A 523 -13.16 -5.00 22.41
C LEU A 523 -13.56 -5.87 23.61
N ARG A 524 -13.01 -7.08 23.74
CA ARG A 524 -13.27 -7.97 24.88
C ARG A 524 -12.89 -7.27 26.19
N ARG A 525 -11.71 -6.66 26.22
CA ARG A 525 -11.14 -6.00 27.40
C ARG A 525 -11.94 -4.75 27.72
N TYR A 526 -12.37 -4.02 26.70
CA TYR A 526 -13.21 -2.84 26.85
C TYR A 526 -14.56 -3.17 27.48
N ALA A 527 -15.25 -4.21 27.01
CA ALA A 527 -16.52 -4.67 27.60
C ALA A 527 -16.37 -5.03 29.09
N VAL A 528 -15.31 -5.77 29.43
CA VAL A 528 -15.01 -6.14 30.82
C VAL A 528 -14.72 -4.92 31.68
N LEU A 529 -13.96 -3.94 31.17
CA LEU A 529 -13.69 -2.70 31.89
C LEU A 529 -14.94 -1.84 32.08
N GLN A 530 -15.85 -1.80 31.10
CA GLN A 530 -17.14 -1.12 31.24
C GLN A 530 -17.97 -1.77 32.35
N ALA A 531 -18.02 -3.10 32.39
CA ALA A 531 -18.71 -3.82 33.45
C ALA A 531 -18.09 -3.54 34.83
N LEU A 532 -16.76 -3.49 34.94
CA LEU A 532 -16.05 -3.11 36.18
C LEU A 532 -16.32 -1.67 36.61
N ALA A 533 -16.57 -0.75 35.67
CA ALA A 533 -16.96 0.62 35.94
C ALA A 533 -18.45 0.79 36.30
N GLY A 534 -19.22 -0.31 36.35
CA GLY A 534 -20.67 -0.27 36.56
C GLY A 534 -21.48 0.12 35.31
N GLN A 535 -20.83 0.26 34.15
CA GLN A 535 -21.42 0.58 32.85
C GLN A 535 -21.91 -0.70 32.16
N LYS A 536 -22.84 -1.40 32.82
CA LYS A 536 -23.27 -2.74 32.41
C LYS A 536 -24.00 -2.73 31.05
N ALA A 537 -24.80 -1.70 30.77
CA ALA A 537 -25.52 -1.59 29.51
C ALA A 537 -24.56 -1.40 28.33
N GLU A 538 -23.55 -0.56 28.52
CA GLU A 538 -22.50 -0.26 27.55
C GLU A 538 -21.59 -1.48 27.33
N ALA A 539 -21.29 -2.24 28.40
CA ALA A 539 -20.56 -3.50 28.30
C ALA A 539 -21.32 -4.53 27.43
N LEU A 540 -22.63 -4.66 27.61
CA LEU A 540 -23.47 -5.53 26.79
C LEU A 540 -23.56 -5.04 25.34
N ASP A 541 -23.57 -3.72 25.11
CA ASP A 541 -23.49 -3.14 23.76
C ASP A 541 -22.18 -3.49 23.07
N THR A 542 -21.04 -3.30 23.75
CA THR A 542 -19.72 -3.69 23.24
C THR A 542 -19.64 -5.18 22.94
N MET A 543 -20.24 -6.04 23.78
CA MET A 543 -20.31 -7.48 23.51
C MET A 543 -21.14 -7.82 22.27
N ALA A 544 -22.23 -7.10 22.02
CA ALA A 544 -23.01 -7.27 20.80
C ALA A 544 -22.20 -6.86 19.56
N ARG A 545 -21.42 -5.78 19.64
CA ARG A 545 -20.50 -5.35 18.57
C ARG A 545 -19.38 -6.36 18.32
N LEU A 546 -18.74 -6.84 19.41
CA LEU A 546 -17.71 -7.88 19.35
C LEU A 546 -18.26 -9.13 18.65
N LYS A 547 -19.48 -9.57 18.99
CA LYS A 547 -20.12 -10.72 18.33
C LYS A 547 -20.18 -10.55 16.82
N ILE A 548 -20.61 -9.37 16.34
CA ILE A 548 -20.72 -9.13 14.90
C ILE A 548 -19.36 -9.26 14.20
N PHE A 549 -18.30 -8.67 14.77
CA PHE A 549 -16.95 -8.78 14.21
C PHE A 549 -16.41 -10.22 14.27
N ALA A 550 -16.52 -10.86 15.42
CA ALA A 550 -16.01 -12.22 15.66
C ALA A 550 -16.76 -13.29 14.85
N THR A 551 -18.03 -13.06 14.51
CA THR A 551 -18.75 -13.93 13.57
C THR A 551 -18.16 -13.84 12.16
N GLN A 552 -17.72 -12.66 11.72
CA GLN A 552 -17.06 -12.52 10.41
C GLN A 552 -15.65 -13.12 10.38
N LEU A 553 -15.01 -13.24 11.55
CA LEU A 553 -13.69 -13.87 11.72
C LEU A 553 -13.79 -15.35 12.10
N HIS A 554 -15.01 -15.92 12.14
CA HIS A 554 -15.30 -17.32 12.49
C HIS A 554 -14.74 -17.76 13.85
N ASP A 555 -14.69 -16.87 14.83
CA ASP A 555 -14.05 -17.16 16.12
C ASP A 555 -14.85 -16.70 17.34
N TRP A 556 -16.11 -16.30 17.15
CA TRP A 556 -17.02 -15.89 18.24
C TRP A 556 -16.99 -16.81 19.49
N PRO A 557 -17.03 -18.15 19.38
CA PRO A 557 -16.93 -19.03 20.55
C PRO A 557 -15.67 -18.78 21.39
N LYS A 558 -14.53 -18.63 20.73
CA LYS A 558 -13.23 -18.32 21.37
C LYS A 558 -13.25 -16.94 22.02
N GLN A 559 -13.80 -15.95 21.32
CA GLN A 559 -13.87 -14.58 21.84
C GLN A 559 -14.77 -14.49 23.09
N LEU A 560 -15.89 -15.22 23.11
CA LEU A 560 -16.83 -15.28 24.24
C LEU A 560 -16.21 -16.00 25.45
N LEU A 561 -15.54 -17.14 25.25
CA LEU A 561 -14.84 -17.85 26.34
C LEU A 561 -13.77 -16.96 26.99
N ALA A 562 -12.98 -16.25 26.18
CA ALA A 562 -11.98 -15.32 26.71
C ALA A 562 -12.58 -14.18 27.56
N VAL A 563 -13.83 -13.78 27.31
CA VAL A 563 -14.54 -12.81 28.17
C VAL A 563 -14.99 -13.45 29.48
N TYR A 564 -15.41 -14.72 29.46
CA TYR A 564 -15.75 -15.47 30.67
C TYR A 564 -14.54 -15.65 31.57
N ASP A 565 -13.38 -15.99 30.99
CA ASP A 565 -12.13 -16.14 31.75
C ASP A 565 -11.75 -14.82 32.42
N LEU A 566 -11.79 -13.70 31.69
CA LEU A 566 -11.54 -12.37 32.26
C LEU A 566 -12.55 -12.00 33.36
N ALA A 567 -13.82 -12.40 33.22
CA ALA A 567 -14.84 -12.16 34.23
C ALA A 567 -14.60 -13.00 35.50
N ASP A 568 -14.16 -14.24 35.34
CA ASP A 568 -13.84 -15.15 36.45
C ASP A 568 -12.58 -14.69 37.20
N GLU A 569 -11.54 -14.25 36.48
CA GLU A 569 -10.32 -13.67 37.06
C GLU A 569 -10.63 -12.42 37.92
N ALA A 570 -11.57 -11.59 37.48
CA ALA A 570 -12.01 -10.42 38.26
C ALA A 570 -12.92 -10.78 39.44
N GLY A 571 -13.59 -11.94 39.40
CA GLY A 571 -14.39 -12.50 40.48
C GLY A 571 -15.74 -11.82 40.70
N LYS A 572 -16.11 -11.65 41.98
CA LYS A 572 -17.46 -11.19 42.41
C LYS A 572 -18.00 -9.95 41.69
N PRO A 573 -17.21 -8.89 41.40
CA PRO A 573 -17.71 -7.70 40.71
C PRO A 573 -18.35 -7.99 39.34
N LEU A 574 -17.90 -9.04 38.64
CA LEU A 574 -18.36 -9.37 37.30
C LEU A 574 -19.30 -10.58 37.24
N ALA A 575 -19.66 -11.18 38.37
CA ALA A 575 -20.56 -12.34 38.41
C ALA A 575 -21.92 -12.04 37.75
N SER A 576 -22.51 -10.87 38.01
CA SER A 576 -23.79 -10.48 37.40
C SER A 576 -23.67 -10.18 35.91
N PHE A 577 -22.52 -9.72 35.44
CA PHE A 577 -22.26 -9.47 34.02
C PHE A 577 -22.07 -10.80 33.28
N LYS A 578 -21.27 -11.72 33.82
CA LYS A 578 -21.10 -13.06 33.27
C LYS A 578 -22.42 -13.82 33.20
N ALA A 579 -23.25 -13.76 34.24
CA ALA A 579 -24.56 -14.41 34.24
C ALA A 579 -25.47 -13.91 33.09
N ASP A 580 -25.45 -12.61 32.80
CA ASP A 580 -26.20 -12.03 31.69
C ASP A 580 -25.64 -12.48 30.33
N LEU A 581 -24.32 -12.54 30.18
CA LEU A 581 -23.70 -13.05 28.95
C LEU A 581 -24.05 -14.52 28.71
N VAL A 582 -23.99 -15.36 29.75
CA VAL A 582 -24.40 -16.78 29.66
C VAL A 582 -25.87 -16.89 29.27
N LYS A 583 -26.73 -16.02 29.82
CA LYS A 583 -28.15 -15.97 29.44
C LYS A 583 -28.36 -15.55 27.98
N LEU A 584 -27.56 -14.59 27.48
CA LEU A 584 -27.71 -14.04 26.14
C LEU A 584 -27.07 -14.92 25.05
N TYR A 585 -25.94 -15.55 25.35
CA TYR A 585 -25.08 -16.19 24.35
C TYR A 585 -24.76 -17.65 24.65
N GLY A 586 -25.15 -18.18 25.81
CA GLY A 586 -24.88 -19.56 26.21
C GLY A 586 -23.42 -19.77 26.65
N VAL A 587 -23.07 -21.04 26.85
CA VAL A 587 -21.70 -21.48 27.14
C VAL A 587 -21.18 -22.23 25.92
N PRO A 588 -20.13 -21.74 25.24
CA PRO A 588 -19.53 -22.46 24.13
C PRO A 588 -19.00 -23.83 24.57
N LEU A 589 -19.16 -24.86 23.74
CA LEU A 589 -18.55 -26.16 24.01
C LEU A 589 -17.02 -26.04 23.88
N PRO A 590 -16.23 -26.64 24.80
CA PRO A 590 -14.78 -26.68 24.65
C PRO A 590 -14.46 -27.61 23.46
N ASN A 591 -13.87 -27.05 22.40
CA ASN A 591 -13.47 -27.69 21.13
C ASN A 591 -14.49 -27.75 19.99
N GLN A 592 -15.17 -26.65 19.67
CA GLN A 592 -15.49 -26.39 18.26
C GLN A 592 -14.41 -25.46 17.69
N GLU A 593 -13.28 -26.04 17.30
CA GLU A 593 -12.64 -25.50 16.09
C GLU A 593 -13.65 -25.74 14.95
N PRO A 594 -13.89 -24.79 14.04
CA PRO A 594 -14.79 -25.03 12.94
C PRO A 594 -14.25 -26.25 12.18
N SER A 595 -15.04 -27.33 12.14
CA SER A 595 -14.82 -28.35 11.13
C SER A 595 -14.94 -27.66 9.77
N GLU A 596 -14.01 -27.92 8.87
CA GLU A 596 -14.01 -27.46 7.48
C GLU A 596 -15.27 -27.87 6.69
N ASP A 597 -16.22 -28.56 7.32
CA ASP A 597 -17.45 -29.10 6.74
C ASP A 597 -18.68 -28.16 6.80
N GLU A 598 -18.58 -26.94 7.36
CA GLU A 598 -19.66 -25.93 7.27
C GLU A 598 -19.53 -25.02 6.02
N GLU A 599 -18.90 -25.51 4.94
CA GLU A 599 -18.86 -24.85 3.62
C GLU A 599 -20.11 -25.11 2.75
N GLU A 600 -21.05 -25.94 3.21
CA GLU A 600 -22.32 -26.22 2.51
C GLU A 600 -23.55 -25.79 3.33
N GLU A 601 -23.80 -24.47 3.44
CA GLU A 601 -25.17 -23.92 3.49
C GLU A 601 -25.26 -22.42 3.13
#